data_AF-A0A4Y2V1I2-F1
#
_entry.id   AF-A0A4Y2V1I2-F1
#
_cell.length_a   1.000
_cell.length_b   1.000
_cell.length_c   1.000
_cell.angle_alpha   90.00
_cell.angle_beta   90.00
_cell.angle_gamma   90.00
#
_symmetry.space_group_name_H-M   'P 1'
#
loop_
_entity.id
_entity.type
_entity.pdbx_description
1 polymer ?
#
loop_
_entity_poly.entity_id
_entity_poly.type
_entity_poly.pdbx_seq_one_letter_code
_entity_poly.pdbx_strand_id
1 'polypeptide(L)'
;MFKTIADSAECEVRSVIRFLNAKNAKPSEIHRQLVEIYGENVMTDGMVRKWVRQFNDGRTNVHDEARSGRLSVVLVPSILMVWFQK
;
A
#
# COMPACT_ATOMS: atom_id res chain seq x y z
N MET A 1 16.48 6.61 -4.18
CA MET A 1 17.17 5.33 -4.44
C MET A 1 16.12 4.24 -4.38
N PHE A 2 15.75 3.65 -5.52
CA PHE A 2 14.63 2.73 -5.63
C PHE A 2 14.95 1.40 -4.95
N LYS A 3 14.14 1.01 -3.97
CA LYS A 3 14.12 -0.35 -3.43
C LYS A 3 13.30 -1.22 -4.39
N THR A 4 13.85 -1.53 -5.56
CA THR A 4 13.07 -2.14 -6.66
C THR A 4 12.84 -3.65 -6.46
N ILE A 5 13.61 -4.33 -5.60
CA ILE A 5 13.58 -5.80 -5.47
C ILE A 5 12.64 -6.28 -4.35
N ALA A 6 12.54 -5.52 -3.24
CA ALA A 6 11.60 -5.84 -2.16
C ALA A 6 10.13 -5.57 -2.56
N ASP A 7 9.90 -4.59 -3.43
CA ASP A 7 8.55 -4.22 -3.88
C ASP A 7 7.92 -5.30 -4.78
N SER A 8 8.72 -6.06 -5.55
CA SER A 8 8.19 -7.10 -6.46
C SER A 8 7.48 -8.22 -5.69
N ALA A 9 8.14 -8.82 -4.71
CA ALA A 9 7.56 -9.92 -3.92
C ALA A 9 6.35 -9.45 -3.10
N GLU A 10 6.39 -8.23 -2.54
CA GLU A 10 5.24 -7.68 -1.83
C GLU A 10 4.05 -7.39 -2.76
N CYS A 11 4.31 -6.89 -3.97
CA CYS A 11 3.26 -6.66 -4.97
C CYS A 11 2.64 -7.96 -5.49
N GLU A 12 3.43 -9.02 -5.64
CA GLU A 12 2.94 -10.36 -5.96
C GLU A 12 1.98 -10.86 -4.89
N VAL A 13 2.39 -10.81 -3.61
CA VAL A 13 1.55 -11.22 -2.48
C VAL A 13 0.27 -10.39 -2.43
N ARG A 14 0.35 -9.06 -2.60
CA ARG A 14 -0.82 -8.17 -2.64
C ARG A 14 -1.75 -8.46 -3.83
N SER A 15 -1.21 -8.89 -4.96
CA SER A 15 -1.98 -9.35 -6.12
C SER A 15 -2.75 -10.64 -5.80
N VAL A 16 -2.12 -11.58 -5.10
CA VAL A 16 -2.79 -12.81 -4.61
C VAL A 16 -3.90 -12.48 -3.61
N ILE A 17 -3.67 -11.55 -2.67
CA ILE A 17 -4.71 -11.06 -1.76
C ILE A 17 -5.90 -10.52 -2.56
N ARG A 18 -5.65 -9.67 -3.56
CA ARG A 18 -6.71 -9.07 -4.39
C ARG A 18 -7.52 -10.15 -5.10
N PHE A 19 -6.85 -11.14 -5.68
CA PHE A 19 -7.49 -12.27 -6.34
C PHE A 19 -8.36 -13.10 -5.38
N LEU A 20 -7.83 -13.47 -4.22
CA LEU A 20 -8.57 -14.26 -3.22
C LEU A 20 -9.72 -13.47 -2.59
N ASN A 21 -9.55 -12.16 -2.38
CA ASN A 21 -10.61 -11.27 -1.92
C ASN A 21 -11.75 -11.17 -2.94
N ALA A 22 -11.44 -11.09 -4.25
CA ALA A 22 -12.45 -11.10 -5.31
C ALA A 22 -13.23 -12.44 -5.37
N LYS A 23 -12.63 -13.54 -4.88
CA LYS A 23 -13.31 -14.82 -4.67
C LYS A 23 -14.12 -14.89 -3.36
N ASN A 24 -14.25 -13.77 -2.63
CA ASN A 24 -14.91 -13.64 -1.33
C ASN A 24 -14.31 -14.54 -0.24
N ALA A 25 -13.01 -14.83 -0.32
CA ALA A 25 -12.32 -15.55 0.75
C ALA A 25 -12.24 -14.68 2.02
N LYS A 26 -12.40 -15.30 3.20
CA LYS A 26 -12.26 -14.60 4.48
C LYS A 26 -10.79 -14.23 4.72
N PRO A 27 -10.48 -13.11 5.41
CA PRO A 27 -9.08 -12.71 5.68
C PRO A 27 -8.22 -13.78 6.34
N SER A 28 -8.78 -14.57 7.27
CA SER A 28 -8.08 -15.68 7.92
C SER A 28 -7.68 -16.79 6.96
N GLU A 29 -8.54 -17.08 5.97
CA GLU A 29 -8.28 -18.09 4.95
C GLU A 29 -7.25 -17.58 3.92
N ILE A 30 -7.31 -16.29 3.58
CA ILE A 30 -6.29 -15.64 2.75
C ILE A 30 -4.92 -15.76 3.42
N HIS A 31 -4.81 -15.44 4.72
CA HIS A 31 -3.55 -15.58 5.46
C HIS A 31 -3.04 -17.02 5.46
N ARG A 32 -3.93 -18.01 5.69
CA ARG A 32 -3.58 -19.44 5.64
C ARG A 32 -2.97 -19.84 4.30
N GLN A 33 -3.61 -19.46 3.20
CA GLN A 33 -3.13 -19.77 1.84
C GLN A 33 -1.80 -19.06 1.53
N LEU A 34 -1.62 -17.82 1.99
CA LEU A 34 -0.35 -17.11 1.79
C LEU A 34 0.81 -17.78 2.52
N VAL A 35 0.59 -18.25 3.76
CA VAL A 35 1.61 -19.02 4.51
C VAL A 35 1.92 -20.34 3.81
N GLU A 36 0.91 -21.01 3.24
CA GLU A 36 1.08 -22.25 2.48
C GLU A 36 1.92 -22.06 1.20
N ILE A 37 1.75 -20.93 0.50
CA ILE A 37 2.43 -20.65 -0.77
C ILE A 37 3.83 -20.05 -0.57
N TYR A 38 3.96 -19.10 0.35
CA TYR A 38 5.16 -18.25 0.49
C TYR A 38 5.93 -18.49 1.80
N GLY A 39 5.38 -19.27 2.73
CA GLY A 39 5.97 -19.55 4.04
C GLY A 39 5.54 -18.58 5.14
N GLU A 40 5.95 -18.90 6.37
CA GLU A 40 5.50 -18.20 7.61
C GLU A 40 5.87 -16.70 7.65
N ASN A 41 6.89 -16.28 6.90
CA ASN A 41 7.42 -14.91 6.93
C ASN A 41 6.78 -13.95 5.92
N VAL A 42 5.73 -14.36 5.19
CA VAL A 42 5.17 -13.59 4.07
C VAL A 42 4.60 -12.23 4.49
N MET A 43 3.68 -12.22 5.46
CA MET A 43 2.97 -11.04 5.92
C MET A 43 2.14 -11.42 7.13
N THR A 44 2.04 -10.52 8.10
CA THR A 44 1.16 -10.72 9.26
C THR A 44 -0.32 -10.65 8.86
N ASP A 45 -1.14 -11.41 9.57
CA ASP A 45 -2.60 -11.38 9.48
C ASP A 45 -3.20 -9.96 9.63
N GLY A 46 -2.54 -9.06 10.38
CA GLY A 46 -2.92 -7.64 10.46
C GLY A 46 -2.75 -6.88 9.13
N MET A 47 -1.66 -7.12 8.40
CA MET A 47 -1.45 -6.53 7.08
C MET A 47 -2.41 -7.12 6.03
N VAL A 48 -2.75 -8.42 6.12
CA VAL A 48 -3.76 -9.05 5.24
C VAL A 48 -5.09 -8.31 5.37
N ARG A 49 -5.56 -8.11 6.61
CA ARG A 49 -6.81 -7.37 6.87
C ARG A 49 -6.77 -5.94 6.35
N LYS A 50 -5.62 -5.26 6.46
CA LYS A 50 -5.44 -3.90 5.95
C LYS A 50 -5.63 -3.86 4.43
N TRP A 51 -4.99 -4.77 3.70
CA TRP A 51 -5.12 -4.85 2.24
C TRP A 51 -6.53 -5.25 1.79
N VAL A 52 -7.14 -6.23 2.46
CA VAL A 52 -8.54 -6.61 2.18
C VAL A 52 -9.49 -5.41 2.29
N ARG A 53 -9.36 -4.61 3.37
CA ARG A 53 -10.18 -3.39 3.54
C ARG A 53 -9.97 -2.42 2.38
N GLN A 54 -8.72 -2.12 2.03
CA GLN A 54 -8.41 -1.19 0.94
C GLN A 54 -8.97 -1.67 -0.41
N PHE A 55 -8.89 -2.97 -0.70
CA PHE A 55 -9.48 -3.52 -1.93
C PHE A 55 -11.01 -3.45 -1.93
N ASN A 56 -11.65 -3.65 -0.77
CA ASN A 56 -13.09 -3.45 -0.63
C ASN A 56 -13.50 -1.97 -0.76
N ASP A 57 -12.63 -1.05 -0.36
CA ASP A 57 -12.80 0.39 -0.55
C ASP A 57 -12.55 0.84 -2.01
N GLY A 58 -12.30 -0.10 -2.93
CA GLY A 58 -12.16 0.16 -4.37
C GLY A 58 -10.73 0.39 -4.84
N ARG A 59 -9.72 0.25 -3.98
CA ARG A 59 -8.32 0.32 -4.42
C ARG A 59 -8.02 -0.79 -5.43
N THR A 60 -7.34 -0.46 -6.52
CA THR A 60 -6.92 -1.44 -7.56
C THR A 60 -5.41 -1.61 -7.66
N ASN A 61 -4.64 -0.62 -7.16
CA ASN A 61 -3.19 -0.64 -7.19
C ASN A 61 -2.61 -1.44 -6.02
N VAL A 62 -1.65 -2.32 -6.32
CA VAL A 62 -0.92 -3.16 -5.36
C VAL A 62 0.34 -2.49 -4.81
N HIS A 63 0.87 -1.47 -5.47
CA HIS A 63 1.98 -0.67 -4.95
C HIS A 63 1.49 0.26 -3.87
N ASP A 64 2.34 0.54 -2.87
CA ASP A 64 2.03 1.55 -1.87
C ASP A 64 1.81 2.91 -2.53
N GLU A 65 0.79 3.63 -2.06
CA GLU A 65 0.58 5.00 -2.52
C GLU A 65 1.75 5.85 -2.08
N ALA A 66 2.17 6.76 -2.96
CA ALA A 66 3.11 7.79 -2.57
C ALA A 66 2.55 8.47 -1.32
N ARG A 67 3.31 8.41 -0.22
CA ARG A 67 2.90 9.02 1.04
C ARG A 67 2.70 10.50 0.76
N SER A 68 1.44 10.95 0.65
CA SER A 68 1.10 12.36 0.66
C SER A 68 1.39 12.86 2.07
N GLY A 69 2.67 13.15 2.35
CA GLY A 69 3.05 13.88 3.53
C GLY A 69 2.40 15.25 3.50
N ARG A 70 2.34 15.91 4.67
CA ARG A 70 2.29 17.38 4.69
C ARG A 70 3.32 17.87 3.67
N LEU A 71 2.94 18.76 2.76
CA LEU A 71 3.91 19.63 2.11
C LEU A 71 4.80 20.14 3.25
N SER A 72 6.07 19.74 3.27
CA SER A 72 7.05 20.47 4.07
C SER A 72 6.84 21.92 3.67
N VAL A 73 6.49 22.78 4.63
CA VAL A 73 6.30 24.21 4.43
C VAL A 73 7.67 24.78 4.05
N VAL A 74 8.05 24.55 2.82
CA VAL A 74 9.20 25.08 2.14
C VAL A 74 8.68 25.31 0.73
N LEU A 75 8.30 26.57 0.50
CA LEU A 75 7.77 27.16 -0.72
C LEU A 75 6.24 27.06 -0.91
N VAL A 76 5.54 28.01 -0.28
CA VAL A 76 4.56 28.80 -1.05
C VAL A 76 5.34 30.00 -1.61
N PRO A 77 5.79 29.98 -2.88
CA PRO A 77 6.29 31.20 -3.53
C PRO A 77 5.20 32.28 -3.61
N SER A 78 3.93 31.91 -3.41
CA SER A 78 2.80 32.86 -3.42
C SER A 78 2.82 33.84 -2.24
N ILE A 79 3.40 33.50 -1.08
CA ILE A 79 3.46 34.43 0.07
C ILE A 79 4.72 35.31 0.01
N LEU A 80 5.83 34.78 -0.50
CA LEU A 80 7.08 35.55 -0.68
C LEU A 80 6.95 36.66 -1.73
N MET A 81 6.14 36.46 -2.79
CA MET A 81 5.91 37.52 -3.78
C MET A 81 5.12 38.72 -3.23
N VAL A 82 4.33 38.55 -2.16
CA VAL A 82 3.53 39.65 -1.58
C VAL A 82 4.37 40.55 -0.65
N TRP A 83 5.45 40.04 -0.07
CA TRP A 83 6.33 40.81 0.84
C TRP A 83 7.55 41.43 0.17
N PHE A 84 7.90 41.04 -1.05
CA PHE A 84 9.05 41.62 -1.78
C PHE A 84 8.69 42.89 -2.56
N GLN A 85 7.46 43.40 -2.42
CA GLN A 85 6.98 44.56 -3.17
C GLN A 85 6.26 45.60 -2.30
N LYS A 86 6.58 45.67 -1.01
CA LYS A 86 6.17 46.77 -0.12
C LYS A 86 7.35 47.27 0.71
#